data_AF-A0A0M3RVE1-F1
#
_entry.id   AF-A0A0M3RVE1-F1
#
_cell.length_a   1.000
_cell.length_b   1.000
_cell.length_c   1.000
_cell.angle_alpha   90.00
_cell.angle_beta   90.00
_cell.angle_gamma   90.00
#
_symmetry.space_group_name_H-M   'P 1'
#
loop_
_entity.id
_entity.type
_entity.pdbx_description
1 polymer ?
#
loop_
_entity_poly.entity_id
_entity_poly.type
_entity_poly.pdbx_seq_one_letter_code
_entity_poly.pdbx_strand_id
1 'polypeptide(L)'
;MSKVKLPVPLPVQQFARCVDATRRPANYVGEWPEDGRVYPVRTLPNARTGKPQVHILGFYVEAPYGAFAARRFEPVADVWLN
;
A
#
# COMPACT_ATOMS: atom_id res chain seq x y z
N MET A 1 10.87 15.24 30.22
CA MET A 1 10.23 14.21 29.37
C MET A 1 9.82 14.85 28.06
N SER A 2 10.50 14.54 26.96
CA SER A 2 10.26 15.20 25.66
C SER A 2 8.93 14.71 25.06
N LYS A 3 7.94 15.60 24.96
CA LYS A 3 6.65 15.37 24.30
C LYS A 3 6.76 15.65 22.79
N VAL A 4 7.59 14.91 22.07
CA VAL A 4 7.62 14.99 20.60
C VAL A 4 7.18 13.65 20.01
N LYS A 5 5.86 13.47 19.91
CA LYS A 5 5.18 12.59 18.94
C LYS A 5 4.71 13.53 17.83
N LEU A 6 5.00 13.41 16.55
CA LEU A 6 5.54 12.37 15.66
C LEU A 6 6.29 13.14 14.53
N PRO A 7 7.12 12.50 13.69
CA PRO A 7 7.45 13.12 12.42
C PRO A 7 6.13 13.28 11.65
N VAL A 8 5.78 14.51 11.29
CA VAL A 8 4.76 14.72 10.25
C VAL A 8 5.18 13.82 9.08
N PRO A 9 4.31 12.94 8.57
CA PRO A 9 4.65 12.14 7.40
C PRO A 9 5.18 13.11 6.35
N LEU A 10 6.38 12.84 5.82
CA LEU A 10 6.94 13.64 4.74
C LEU A 10 5.85 13.76 3.66
N PRO A 11 5.64 14.95 3.06
CA PRO A 11 4.62 15.16 2.04
C PRO A 11 5.07 14.47 0.74
N VAL A 12 5.13 13.14 0.78
CA VAL A 12 5.62 12.27 -0.27
C VAL A 12 4.49 11.34 -0.67
N GLN A 13 4.17 11.34 -1.95
CA GLN A 13 3.34 10.33 -2.57
C GLN A 13 4.22 9.22 -3.13
N GLN A 14 4.03 8.00 -2.65
CA GLN A 14 4.71 6.83 -3.18
C GLN A 14 3.92 6.25 -4.34
N PHE A 15 4.62 5.72 -5.34
CA PHE A 15 4.04 4.97 -6.45
C PHE A 15 4.70 3.61 -6.54
N ALA A 16 3.88 2.57 -6.74
CA ALA A 16 4.36 1.22 -6.95
C ALA A 16 3.62 0.55 -8.10
N ARG A 17 4.35 -0.27 -8.86
CA ARG A 17 3.84 -1.10 -9.94
C ARG A 17 3.43 -2.46 -9.38
N CYS A 18 2.23 -2.94 -9.72
CA CYS A 18 1.88 -4.33 -9.44
C CYS A 18 2.69 -5.26 -10.35
N VAL A 19 3.34 -6.27 -9.77
CA VAL A 19 4.15 -7.29 -10.47
C VAL A 19 3.67 -8.72 -10.20
N ASP A 20 2.69 -8.88 -9.32
CA ASP A 20 1.98 -10.14 -9.08
C ASP A 20 0.53 -9.79 -8.75
N ALA A 21 -0.35 -9.91 -9.76
CA ALA A 21 -1.80 -9.78 -9.63
C ALA A 21 -2.52 -11.14 -9.50
N THR A 22 -1.78 -12.25 -9.33
CA THR A 22 -2.38 -13.60 -9.29
C THR A 22 -3.17 -13.86 -8.01
N ARG A 23 -3.78 -15.04 -7.84
CA ARG A 23 -4.29 -15.51 -6.53
C ARG A 23 -5.20 -14.52 -5.78
N ARG A 24 -6.13 -13.88 -6.52
CA ARG A 24 -7.25 -13.16 -5.91
C ARG A 24 -8.07 -14.13 -5.05
N PRO A 25 -8.30 -13.85 -3.75
CA PRO A 25 -9.13 -14.72 -2.91
C PRO A 25 -10.56 -14.82 -3.47
N ALA A 26 -11.16 -16.01 -3.39
CA ALA A 26 -12.50 -16.25 -3.93
C ALA A 26 -13.58 -15.39 -3.24
N ASN A 27 -13.39 -15.07 -1.96
CA ASN A 27 -14.28 -14.24 -1.16
C ASN A 27 -13.85 -12.75 -1.13
N TYR A 28 -13.02 -12.30 -2.08
CA TYR A 28 -12.54 -10.93 -2.14
C TYR A 28 -13.58 -9.99 -2.75
N VAL A 29 -14.00 -8.99 -1.98
CA VAL A 29 -14.93 -7.93 -2.42
C VAL A 29 -14.18 -6.60 -2.51
N GLY A 30 -14.18 -6.02 -3.70
CA GLY A 30 -13.48 -4.76 -4.00
C GLY A 30 -12.67 -4.81 -5.29
N GLU A 31 -11.90 -3.74 -5.49
CA GLU A 31 -10.98 -3.57 -6.60
C GLU A 31 -9.71 -4.40 -6.39
N TRP A 32 -9.22 -5.05 -7.44
CA TRP A 32 -8.01 -5.86 -7.41
C TRP A 32 -6.96 -5.25 -8.33
N PRO A 33 -5.67 -5.19 -7.95
CA PRO A 33 -4.64 -4.60 -8.79
C PRO A 33 -4.43 -5.41 -10.07
N GLU A 34 -4.08 -4.71 -11.13
CA GLU A 34 -3.76 -5.28 -12.44
C GLU A 34 -2.25 -5.37 -12.63
N ASP A 35 -1.78 -6.45 -13.24
CA ASP A 35 -0.35 -6.67 -13.48
C ASP A 35 0.23 -5.58 -14.39
N GLY A 36 1.40 -5.06 -14.03
CA GLY A 36 2.08 -3.97 -14.73
C GLY A 36 1.53 -2.57 -14.46
N ARG A 37 0.35 -2.42 -13.84
CA ARG A 37 -0.25 -1.10 -13.57
C ARG A 37 0.42 -0.42 -12.37
N VAL A 38 0.63 0.90 -12.48
CA VAL A 38 1.21 1.74 -11.44
C VAL A 38 0.10 2.41 -10.64
N TYR A 39 0.23 2.39 -9.32
CA TYR A 39 -0.75 2.95 -8.40
C TYR A 39 -0.09 3.92 -7.41
N PRO A 40 -0.80 4.97 -6.98
CA PRO A 40 -0.43 5.67 -5.76
C PRO A 40 -0.63 4.73 -4.57
N VAL A 41 0.39 4.58 -3.73
CA VAL A 41 0.36 3.65 -2.62
C VAL A 41 0.83 4.27 -1.31
N ARG A 42 0.55 3.57 -0.22
CA ARG A 42 1.18 3.77 1.07
C ARG A 42 1.67 2.44 1.61
N THR A 43 2.95 2.37 1.95
CA THR A 43 3.51 1.18 2.61
C THR A 43 3.45 1.36 4.12
N LEU A 44 2.81 0.43 4.82
CA LEU A 44 2.66 0.44 6.28
C LEU A 44 3.05 -0.93 6.87
N PRO A 45 3.57 -0.97 8.10
CA PRO A 45 3.77 -2.23 8.80
C PRO A 45 2.41 -2.83 9.18
N ASN A 46 2.24 -4.13 8.95
CA ASN A 46 1.10 -4.88 9.44
C ASN A 46 1.06 -4.83 10.98
N ALA A 47 -0.08 -4.46 11.56
CA ALA A 47 -0.22 -4.28 13.01
C ALA A 47 0.10 -5.54 13.85
N ARG A 48 -0.12 -6.75 13.30
CA ARG A 48 0.12 -8.01 14.02
C ARG A 48 1.52 -8.58 13.79
N THR A 49 2.05 -8.45 12.58
CA THR A 49 3.30 -9.14 12.17
C THR A 49 4.48 -8.19 11.97
N GLY A 50 4.27 -6.88 11.92
CA GLY A 50 5.27 -5.87 11.60
C GLY A 50 5.76 -5.88 10.15
N LYS A 51 5.37 -6.88 9.34
CA LYS A 51 5.80 -7.00 7.94
C LYS A 51 5.20 -5.90 7.08
N PRO A 52 5.91 -5.40 6.06
CA PRO A 52 5.41 -4.35 5.18
C PRO A 52 4.21 -4.84 4.37
N GLN A 53 3.19 -3.99 4.29
CA GLN A 53 2.00 -4.14 3.48
C GLN A 53 1.75 -2.87 2.67
N VAL A 54 1.20 -3.07 1.47
CA VAL A 54 0.94 -2.00 0.52
C VAL A 54 -0.56 -1.72 0.51
N HIS A 55 -0.92 -0.46 0.70
CA HIS A 55 -2.28 0.05 0.52
C HIS A 55 -2.33 0.86 -0.77
N ILE A 56 -3.17 0.47 -1.71
CA ILE A 56 -3.43 1.30 -2.89
C ILE A 56 -4.38 2.42 -2.48
N LEU A 57 -3.99 3.66 -2.76
CA LEU A 57 -4.82 4.82 -2.46
C LEU A 57 -5.95 4.93 -3.48
N GLY A 58 -7.17 5.14 -3.01
CA GLY A 58 -8.37 5.26 -3.86
C GLY A 58 -9.09 3.94 -4.14
N PHE A 59 -8.51 2.78 -3.80
CA PHE A 59 -9.20 1.50 -3.93
C PHE A 59 -10.33 1.35 -2.91
N TYR A 60 -11.49 0.91 -3.39
CA TYR A 60 -12.53 0.36 -2.53
C TYR A 60 -12.26 -1.13 -2.28
N VAL A 61 -12.19 -1.50 -1.00
CA VAL A 61 -12.04 -2.89 -0.56
C VAL A 61 -12.79 -3.13 0.74
N GLU A 62 -13.52 -4.23 0.83
CA GLU A 62 -14.11 -4.63 2.10
C GLU A 62 -13.07 -5.27 3.03
N ALA A 63 -13.26 -5.07 4.33
CA ALA A 63 -12.46 -5.77 5.34
C ALA A 63 -12.59 -7.30 5.16
N PRO A 64 -11.50 -8.07 5.38
CA PRO A 64 -10.20 -7.67 5.93
C PRO A 64 -9.14 -7.29 4.86
N TYR A 65 -9.52 -7.05 3.61
CA TYR A 65 -8.59 -7.11 2.47
C TYR A 65 -7.97 -5.77 2.01
N GLY A 66 -8.10 -4.71 2.80
CA GLY A 66 -7.61 -3.37 2.44
C GLY A 66 -6.08 -3.22 2.38
N ALA A 67 -5.31 -4.30 2.46
CA ALA A 67 -3.85 -4.30 2.46
C ALA A 67 -3.30 -5.50 1.68
N PHE A 68 -2.31 -5.25 0.82
CA PHE A 68 -1.66 -6.27 -0.01
C PHE A 68 -0.26 -6.60 0.50
N ALA A 69 0.20 -7.81 0.22
CA ALA A 69 1.59 -8.20 0.53
C ALA A 69 2.57 -7.38 -0.31
N ALA A 70 3.60 -6.80 0.32
CA ALA A 70 4.57 -5.94 -0.35
C ALA A 70 5.26 -6.59 -1.56
N ARG A 71 5.50 -7.91 -1.53
CA ARG A 71 6.08 -8.67 -2.64
C ARG A 71 5.30 -8.61 -3.97
N ARG A 72 4.06 -8.13 -3.95
CA ARG A 72 3.22 -7.95 -5.15
C ARG A 72 3.49 -6.64 -5.88
N PHE A 73 4.28 -5.77 -5.28
CA PHE A 73 4.50 -4.42 -5.76
C PHE A 73 5.99 -4.11 -5.80
N GLU A 74 6.38 -3.43 -6.86
CA GLU A 74 7.72 -2.88 -7.03
C GLU A 74 7.62 -1.35 -6.93
N PRO A 75 8.35 -0.69 -6.00
CA PRO A 75 8.40 0.76 -5.92
C PRO A 75 8.94 1.36 -7.22
N VAL A 76 8.29 2.41 -7.74
CA VAL A 76 8.69 3.05 -9.01
C VAL A 76 9.09 4.51 -8.83
N ALA A 77 8.45 5.23 -7.91
CA ALA A 77 8.76 6.64 -7.65
C ALA A 77 8.28 7.07 -6.27
N ASP A 78 8.99 8.03 -5.68
CA ASP A 78 8.54 8.83 -4.55
C ASP A 78 8.48 10.30 -5.02
N VAL A 79 7.30 10.92 -4.96
CA VAL A 79 7.06 12.29 -5.43
C VAL A 79 6.81 13.20 -4.24
N TRP A 80 7.61 14.25 -4.11
CA TRP A 80 7.41 15.31 -3.11
C TRP A 80 6.28 16.24 -3.54
N LEU A 81 5.36 16.54 -2.63
CA LEU A 81 4.15 17.34 -2.86
C LEU A 81 4.31 18.81 -2.40
N ASN A 82 5.53 19.34 -2.52
CA ASN A 82 5.90 20.68 -2.06
C ASN A 82 5.57 21.78 -3.07
#